data_AF-A0A832VAY1-F1
#
_entry.id   AF-A0A832VAY1-F1
#
_cell.length_a   1.000
_cell.length_b   1.000
_cell.length_c   1.000
_cell.angle_alpha   90.00
_cell.angle_beta   90.00
_cell.angle_gamma   90.00
#
_symmetry.space_group_name_H-M   'P 1'
#
loop_
_entity.id
_entity.type
_entity.pdbx_description
1 polymer ?
#
loop_
_entity_poly.entity_id
_entity_poly.type
_entity_poly.pdbx_seq_one_letter_code
_entity_poly.pdbx_strand_id
1 'polypeptide(L)' 'MTSQLPRQPEVNIGMVGHVDHGKTTLTRALSGVWTDTHSEERKRGISIKLGYADTAFYKTKKGEFYPKDKHPA' A
#
# COMPACT_ATOMS: atom_id res chain seq x y z
N MET A 1 14.94 3.21 3.62
CA MET A 1 14.67 4.63 3.92
C MET A 1 13.18 4.80 3.99
N THR A 2 12.59 4.65 5.18
CA THR A 2 11.17 4.90 5.40
C THR A 2 10.95 6.40 5.29
N SER A 3 10.39 6.87 4.17
CA SER A 3 10.01 8.27 4.05
C SER A 3 8.93 8.52 5.11
N GLN A 4 9.26 9.28 6.16
CA GLN A 4 8.32 9.54 7.25
C GLN A 4 7.06 10.18 6.68
N LEU A 5 5.90 9.68 7.11
CA LEU A 5 4.63 10.35 6.84
C LEU A 5 4.54 11.58 7.73
N PRO A 6 3.90 12.67 7.28
CA PRO A 6 3.82 13.92 8.04
C PRO A 6 3.04 13.79 9.36
N ARG A 7 2.25 12.72 9.51
CA ARG A 7 1.45 12.39 10.70
C ARG A 7 1.24 10.88 10.80
N GLN A 8 0.86 10.42 11.98
CA GLN A 8 0.49 9.02 12.19
C GLN A 8 -0.77 8.65 11.36
N PRO A 9 -0.86 7.41 10.86
CA PRO A 9 -2.08 6.92 10.22
C PRO A 9 -3.25 6.97 11.20
N GLU A 10 -4.39 7.51 10.74
CA GLU A 10 -5.61 7.66 11.55
C GLU A 10 -6.65 6.58 11.21
N VAL A 11 -6.47 5.85 10.10
CA VAL A 11 -7.41 4.85 9.59
C VAL A 11 -6.65 3.62 9.07
N ASN A 12 -7.16 2.43 9.41
CA ASN A 12 -6.69 1.17 8.83
C ASN A 12 -7.68 0.69 7.77
N ILE A 13 -7.17 0.31 6.59
CA ILE A 13 -7.98 -0.18 5.47
C ILE A 13 -7.57 -1.64 5.21
N GLY A 14 -8.52 -2.57 5.36
CA GLY A 14 -8.30 -3.99 5.09
C GLY A 14 -8.53 -4.31 3.61
N MET A 15 -7.53 -4.90 2.94
CA MET A 15 -7.69 -5.41 1.58
C MET A 15 -8.11 -6.88 1.61
N VAL A 16 -9.32 -7.15 1.10
CA VAL A 16 -9.93 -8.50 1.06
C VAL A 16 -10.36 -8.86 -0.37
N GLY A 17 -10.49 -10.16 -0.65
CA GLY A 17 -10.84 -10.67 -1.98
C GLY A 17 -10.23 -12.05 -2.28
N HIS A 18 -10.67 -12.66 -3.38
CA HIS A 18 -10.23 -14.00 -3.80
C HIS A 18 -8.71 -14.09 -4.04
N VAL A 19 -8.16 -15.31 -4.02
CA VAL A 19 -6.74 -15.56 -4.30
C VAL A 19 -6.37 -14.96 -5.67
N ASP A 20 -5.17 -14.41 -5.77
CA ASP A 20 -4.62 -13.78 -6.99
C ASP A 20 -5.37 -12.58 -7.58
N HIS A 21 -6.37 -12.02 -6.89
CA HIS A 21 -7.03 -10.78 -7.30
C HIS A 21 -6.18 -9.50 -7.09
N GLY A 22 -4.87 -9.64 -6.87
CA GLY A 22 -3.95 -8.49 -6.84
C GLY A 22 -4.03 -7.60 -5.60
N LYS A 23 -4.52 -8.10 -4.45
CA LYS A 23 -4.58 -7.34 -3.18
C LYS A 23 -3.22 -6.75 -2.79
N THR A 24 -2.17 -7.57 -2.74
CA THR A 24 -0.79 -7.13 -2.47
C THR A 24 -0.31 -6.11 -3.51
N THR A 25 -0.62 -6.35 -4.79
CA THR A 25 -0.26 -5.45 -5.89
C THR A 25 -0.91 -4.08 -5.73
N LEU A 26 -2.19 -4.03 -5.34
CA LEU A 26 -2.90 -2.79 -5.06
C LEU A 26 -2.30 -2.06 -3.85
N THR A 27 -2.01 -2.78 -2.77
CA THR A 27 -1.34 -2.21 -1.59
C THR A 27 0.00 -1.58 -1.97
N ARG A 28 0.81 -2.24 -2.80
CA ARG A 28 2.07 -1.66 -3.31
C ARG A 28 1.82 -0.47 -4.22
N ALA A 29 0.80 -0.49 -5.06
CA ALA A 29 0.47 0.63 -5.91
C ALA A 29 0.04 1.87 -5.10
N LEU A 30 -0.56 1.69 -3.92
CA LEU A 30 -1.01 2.79 -3.05
C LEU A 30 0.06 3.26 -2.07
N SER A 31 0.89 2.37 -1.53
CA SER A 31 1.87 2.68 -0.48
C SER A 31 3.31 2.75 -0.97
N GLY A 32 3.61 2.19 -2.14
CA GLY A 32 4.98 1.95 -2.61
C GLY A 32 5.67 0.76 -1.93
N VAL A 33 5.04 0.12 -0.94
CA VAL A 33 5.61 -0.94 -0.12
C VAL A 33 5.10 -2.31 -0.57
N TRP A 34 6.00 -3.27 -0.73
CA TRP A 34 5.65 -4.68 -0.92
C TRP A 34 5.49 -5.37 0.43
N THR A 35 4.30 -5.85 0.74
CA THR A 35 3.97 -6.33 2.09
C THR A 35 4.30 -7.80 2.33
N ASP A 36 4.40 -8.62 1.27
CA ASP A 36 4.81 -10.02 1.37
C ASP A 36 6.34 -10.10 1.51
N THR A 37 6.80 -9.91 2.76
CA THR A 37 8.23 -9.81 3.09
C THR A 37 8.87 -11.15 3.40
N HIS A 38 8.09 -12.20 3.70
CA HIS A 38 8.65 -13.51 3.98
C HIS A 38 9.07 -14.25 2.71
N SER A 39 10.20 -14.95 2.79
CA SER A 39 10.77 -15.69 1.67
C SER A 39 9.83 -16.82 1.19
N GLU A 40 9.05 -17.42 2.08
CA GLU A 40 8.03 -18.41 1.70
C GLU A 40 6.83 -17.80 0.96
N GLU A 41 6.42 -16.58 1.32
CA GLU A 41 5.33 -15.87 0.64
C GLU A 41 5.71 -15.58 -0.82
N ARG A 42 6.94 -15.06 -1.03
CA ARG A 42 7.48 -14.81 -2.37
C ARG A 42 7.69 -16.09 -3.18
N LYS A 43 8.13 -17.19 -2.56
CA LYS A 43 8.35 -18.46 -3.25
C LYS A 43 7.05 -19.13 -3.68
N ARG A 44 5.99 -19.02 -2.87
CA ARG A 44 4.71 -19.70 -3.09
C ARG A 44 3.65 -18.81 -3.75
N GLY A 45 3.89 -17.51 -3.87
CA GLY A 45 2.93 -16.57 -4.46
C GLY A 45 1.68 -16.34 -3.60
N ILE A 46 1.76 -16.64 -2.30
CA ILE A 46 0.63 -16.51 -1.37
C ILE A 46 1.02 -15.62 -0.19
N SER A 47 0.07 -14.84 0.33
CA SER A 47 0.24 -14.15 1.60
C SER A 47 0.02 -15.13 2.75
N ILE A 48 0.99 -15.24 3.66
CA ILE A 48 0.96 -16.16 4.81
C ILE A 48 0.71 -15.36 6.09
N LYS A 49 1.31 -14.18 6.19
CA LYS A 49 1.14 -13.25 7.31
C LYS A 49 0.35 -12.02 6.88
N LEU A 50 -0.19 -11.34 7.87
CA LEU A 50 -0.77 -10.01 7.69
C LEU A 50 0.33 -9.02 7.30
N GLY A 51 0.28 -8.59 6.04
CA GLY A 51 1.08 -7.50 5.52
C GLY A 51 0.53 -6.14 5.94
N TYR A 52 1.41 -5.20 6.29
CA TYR A 52 1.03 -3.83 6.66
C TYR A 52 1.87 -2.81 5.89
N ALA A 53 1.22 -1.74 5.44
CA ALA A 53 1.88 -0.64 4.76
C ALA A 53 1.12 0.67 4.99
N ASP A 54 1.86 1.72 5.31
CA ASP A 54 1.30 3.05 5.48
C ASP A 54 1.26 3.82 4.15
N THR A 55 0.23 4.64 3.96
CA THR A 55 0.16 5.59 2.85
C THR A 55 -0.53 6.88 3.28
N ALA A 56 -0.13 8.00 2.66
CA ALA A 56 -0.82 9.27 2.78
C ALA A 56 -1.46 9.63 1.44
N PHE A 57 -2.70 10.11 1.50
CA PHE A 57 -3.40 10.68 0.37
C PHE A 57 -3.37 12.20 0.45
N TYR A 58 -3.07 12.83 -0.67
CA TYR A 58 -2.99 14.28 -0.82
C TYR A 58 -4.02 14.73 -1.86
N LYS A 59 -4.37 16.01 -1.83
CA LYS A 59 -5.35 16.63 -2.75
C LYS A 59 -4.71 17.81 -3.46
N THR A 60 -4.85 17.88 -4.79
CA THR A 60 -4.40 19.03 -5.57
C THR A 60 -5.35 20.23 -5.39
N LYS A 61 -4.92 21.43 -5.80
CA LYS A 61 -5.79 22.61 -5.83
C LYS A 61 -7.00 22.44 -6.76
N LYS A 62 -6.87 21.59 -7.79
CA LYS A 62 -7.93 21.24 -8.74
C LYS A 62 -8.92 20.21 -8.19
N GLY A 63 -8.61 19.60 -7.04
CA GLY A 63 -9.50 18.66 -6.36
C GLY A 63 -9.17 17.18 -6.58
N GLU A 64 -8.07 16.86 -7.26
CA GLU A 64 -7.66 15.48 -7.56
C GLU A 64 -6.92 14.86 -6.38
N PHE A 65 -7.21 13.60 -6.07
CA PHE A 65 -6.54 12.85 -5.01
C PHE A 65 -5.42 11.97 -5.56
N TYR A 66 -4.32 11.90 -4.82
CA TYR A 66 -3.19 11.04 -5.18
C TYR A 66 -2.51 10.47 -3.93
N PRO A 67 -2.02 9.23 -3.99
CA PRO A 67 -1.19 8.67 -2.94
C PRO A 67 0.21 9.31 -2.97
N LYS A 68 0.91 9.21 -1.84
CA LYS A 68 2.31 9.64 -1.70
C LYS A 68 3.16 9.17 -2.88
N ASP A 69 4.05 10.05 -3.33
CA ASP A 69 4.98 9.81 -4.45
C ASP A 69 4.32 9.62 -5.84
N LYS A 70 3.02 9.94 -5.98
CA LYS A 70 2.27 9.90 -7.26
C LYS A 70 1.55 11.20 -7.60
N HIS A 71 2.14 12.35 -7.30
CA HIS A 71 1.55 13.66 -7.64
C HIS A 71 1.26 13.74 -9.16
N PRO A 72 0.01 14.03 -9.57
CA PRO A 72 -0.30 14.26 -10.98
C PRO A 72 0.32 15.59 -11.41
N ALA A 73 1.13 15.57 -12.48
CA ALA A 73 1.80 16.77 -13.02
C ALA A 73 0.80 17.83 -13.50
#